data_AF-X1NYQ3-F1
#
_entry.id   AF-X1NYQ3-F1
#
_cell.length_a   1.000
_cell.length_b   1.000
_cell.length_c   1.000
_cell.angle_alpha   90.00
_cell.angle_beta   90.00
_cell.angle_gamma   90.00
#
_symmetry.space_group_name_H-M   'P 1'
#
loop_
_entity.id
_entity.type
_entity.pdbx_description
1 polymer ?
#
loop_
_entity_poly.entity_id
_entity_poly.type
_entity_poly.pdbx_seq_one_letter_code
_entity_poly.pdbx_strand_id
1 'polypeptide(L)'
;MLFERDDYCFACGKENKNGLQLNIEINYGSSQARIEFPHYMQGYTGVVHGGLISTVLDELAVYAGISLGGNYATGEITVRFKKPVETG
;
A
#
# COMPACT_ATOMS: atom_id res chain seq x y z
N MET A 1 18.97 5.13 12.45
CA MET A 1 18.10 4.01 12.86
C MET A 1 17.95 3.10 11.66
N LEU A 2 18.31 1.83 11.77
CA LEU A 2 17.99 0.83 10.77
C LEU A 2 16.70 0.16 11.24
N PHE A 3 15.61 0.32 10.48
CA PHE A 3 14.40 -0.45 10.72
C PHE A 3 14.62 -1.82 10.09
N GLU A 4 14.58 -2.88 10.89
CA GLU A 4 14.60 -4.24 10.36
C GLU A 4 13.28 -4.54 9.67
N ARG A 5 13.36 -5.20 8.52
CA ARG A 5 12.20 -5.59 7.73
C ARG A 5 12.08 -7.10 7.77
N ASP A 6 10.99 -7.60 8.33
CA ASP A 6 10.54 -8.97 8.14
C ASP A 6 9.47 -9.02 7.03
N ASP A 7 9.01 -10.23 6.68
CA ASP A 7 8.00 -10.42 5.63
C ASP A 7 6.55 -10.32 6.17
N TYR A 8 6.35 -9.60 7.28
CA TYR A 8 5.06 -9.44 7.97
C TYR A 8 4.39 -8.07 7.79
N CYS A 9 4.95 -7.17 6.98
CA CYS A 9 4.32 -5.89 6.64
C CYS A 9 2.86 -6.09 6.21
N PHE A 10 1.93 -5.30 6.78
CA PHE A 10 0.51 -5.40 6.45
C PHE A 10 0.23 -5.12 4.97
N ALA A 11 0.98 -4.22 4.33
CA ALA A 11 0.77 -3.91 2.92
C ALA A 11 1.41 -4.96 1.99
N CYS A 12 2.72 -5.17 2.07
CA CYS A 12 3.45 -5.98 1.08
C CYS A 12 3.95 -7.35 1.57
N GLY A 13 3.94 -7.61 2.89
CA GLY A 13 4.55 -8.79 3.48
C GLY A 13 3.82 -10.08 3.09
N LYS A 14 4.54 -11.08 2.57
CA LYS A 14 3.93 -12.31 2.04
C LYS A 14 3.57 -13.30 3.14
N GLU A 15 4.21 -13.22 4.30
CA GLU A 15 3.90 -14.09 5.44
C GLU A 15 2.72 -13.58 6.29
N ASN A 16 2.32 -12.31 6.12
CA ASN A 16 1.16 -11.76 6.80
C ASN A 16 -0.16 -12.19 6.13
N LYS A 17 -0.74 -13.28 6.62
CA LYS A 17 -2.04 -13.82 6.17
C LYS A 17 -3.23 -12.87 6.36
N ASN A 18 -3.08 -11.84 7.20
CA ASN A 18 -4.10 -10.83 7.45
C ASN A 18 -3.81 -9.51 6.70
N GLY A 19 -2.72 -9.45 5.93
CA GLY A 19 -2.30 -8.28 5.17
C GLY A 19 -2.86 -8.26 3.75
N LEU A 20 -2.56 -7.17 3.03
CA LEU A 20 -2.90 -6.99 1.61
C LEU A 20 -1.98 -7.81 0.68
N GLN A 21 -0.81 -8.21 1.17
CA GLN A 21 0.18 -9.02 0.44
C GLN A 21 0.51 -8.47 -0.96
N LEU A 22 0.56 -7.14 -1.11
CA LEU A 22 0.72 -6.43 -2.39
C LEU A 22 1.88 -6.98 -3.22
N ASN A 23 1.61 -7.30 -4.48
CA ASN A 23 2.65 -7.58 -5.47
C ASN A 23 3.03 -6.27 -6.15
N ILE A 24 4.20 -5.73 -5.78
CA ILE A 24 4.67 -4.43 -6.22
C ILE A 24 5.71 -4.61 -7.32
N GLU A 25 5.43 -4.02 -8.48
CA GLU A 25 6.36 -3.87 -9.59
C GLU A 25 7.03 -2.50 -9.49
N ILE A 26 8.36 -2.44 -9.61
CA ILE A 26 9.13 -1.19 -9.52
C ILE A 26 9.80 -0.84 -10.85
N ASN A 27 9.85 0.45 -11.15
CA ASN A 27 10.65 1.05 -12.22
C ASN A 27 11.41 2.25 -11.64
N TYR A 28 12.33 2.85 -12.40
CA TYR A 28 13.13 3.98 -11.91
C TYR A 28 12.24 5.19 -11.54
N GLY A 29 12.10 5.44 -10.24
CA GLY A 29 11.28 6.52 -9.68
C GLY A 29 9.78 6.22 -9.65
N SER A 30 9.35 4.97 -9.89
CA SER A 30 7.93 4.62 -9.86
C SER A 30 7.67 3.19 -9.39
N SER A 31 6.45 2.95 -8.95
CA SER A 31 5.99 1.63 -8.53
C SER A 31 4.51 1.46 -8.89
N GLN A 32 4.07 0.22 -9.04
CA GLN A 32 2.67 -0.11 -9.27
C GLN A 32 2.30 -1.45 -8.63
N ALA A 33 1.03 -1.61 -8.30
CA ALA A 33 0.47 -2.86 -7.85
C ALA A 33 -0.98 -3.00 -8.36
N ARG A 34 -1.44 -4.24 -8.47
CA ARG A 34 -2.86 -4.57 -8.68
C ARG A 34 -3.40 -5.19 -7.40
N ILE A 35 -4.57 -4.75 -6.99
CA ILE A 35 -5.25 -5.23 -5.80
C ILE A 35 -6.76 -5.21 -6.04
N GLU A 36 -7.43 -6.22 -5.50
CA GLU A 36 -8.87 -6.30 -5.35
C GLU A 36 -9.19 -6.20 -3.86
N PHE A 37 -10.07 -5.27 -3.47
CA PHE A 37 -10.48 -5.13 -2.09
C PHE A 37 -11.76 -5.93 -1.85
N PRO A 38 -11.71 -7.02 -1.07
CA PRO A 38 -12.89 -7.82 -0.78
C PRO A 38 -13.88 -7.01 0.09
N HIS A 39 -15.14 -7.45 0.11
CA HIS A 39 -16.24 -6.74 0.77
C HIS A 39 -16.00 -6.40 2.25
N TYR A 40 -15.27 -7.26 2.99
CA TYR A 40 -14.97 -7.01 4.41
C TYR A 40 -13.97 -5.86 4.65
N MET A 41 -13.36 -5.33 3.60
CA MET A 41 -12.45 -4.18 3.62
C MET A 41 -13.17 -2.84 3.35
N GLN A 42 -14.50 -2.86 3.30
CA GLN A 42 -15.30 -1.67 3.07
C GLN A 42 -15.29 -0.72 4.28
N GLY A 43 -15.34 0.59 4.02
CA GLY A 43 -15.65 1.61 5.03
C GLY A 43 -17.14 1.93 5.06
N TYR A 44 -17.72 2.21 3.89
CA TYR A 44 -19.17 2.29 3.68
C TYR A 44 -19.61 1.12 2.82
N THR A 45 -20.91 0.79 2.83
CA THR A 45 -21.46 -0.29 1.99
C THR A 45 -21.01 -0.16 0.53
N GLY A 46 -20.23 -1.14 0.05
CA GLY A 46 -19.71 -1.20 -1.31
C GLY A 46 -18.53 -0.28 -1.63
N VAL A 47 -17.99 0.44 -0.64
CA VAL A 47 -16.89 1.41 -0.83
C VAL A 47 -15.71 1.05 0.05
N VAL A 48 -14.54 0.89 -0.56
CA VAL A 48 -13.28 0.58 0.15
C VAL A 48 -12.98 1.63 1.22
N HIS A 49 -12.56 1.18 2.40
CA HIS A 49 -12.15 2.08 3.47
C HIS A 49 -10.97 2.96 3.01
N GLY A 50 -11.10 4.29 3.11
CA GLY A 50 -10.08 5.23 2.64
C GLY A 50 -8.71 5.04 3.28
N GLY A 51 -8.66 4.53 4.51
CA GLY A 51 -7.41 4.12 5.17
C GLY A 51 -6.66 3.03 4.42
N LEU A 52 -7.35 2.03 3.85
CA LEU A 52 -6.69 0.94 3.11
C LEU A 52 -6.15 1.43 1.76
N ILE A 53 -6.89 2.31 1.08
CA ILE A 53 -6.39 2.99 -0.11
C ILE A 53 -5.13 3.80 0.24
N SER A 54 -5.15 4.52 1.36
CA SER A 54 -3.98 5.28 1.84
C SER A 54 -2.79 4.38 2.15
N THR A 55 -3.01 3.22 2.76
CA THR A 55 -1.97 2.21 3.01
C THR A 55 -1.33 1.71 1.72
N VAL A 56 -2.12 1.45 0.68
CA VAL A 56 -1.55 1.07 -0.64
C VAL A 56 -0.73 2.22 -1.23
N LEU A 57 -1.24 3.45 -1.18
CA LEU A 57 -0.52 4.63 -1.69
C LEU A 57 0.78 4.90 -0.94
N ASP A 58 0.77 4.73 0.38
CA ASP A 58 1.95 4.85 1.24
C ASP A 58 3.04 3.83 0.84
N GLU A 59 2.67 2.54 0.74
CA GLU A 59 3.62 1.50 0.36
C GLU A 59 4.18 1.72 -1.05
N LEU A 60 3.34 2.11 -2.02
CA LEU A 60 3.80 2.42 -3.38
C LEU A 60 4.76 3.61 -3.40
N ALA A 61 4.50 4.67 -2.63
CA ALA A 61 5.40 5.83 -2.55
C ALA A 61 6.76 5.45 -1.98
N VAL A 62 6.80 4.62 -0.92
CA VAL A 62 8.05 4.09 -0.36
C VAL A 62 8.82 3.26 -1.39
N TYR A 63 8.15 2.36 -2.12
CA TYR A 63 8.79 1.54 -3.15
C TYR A 63 9.28 2.34 -4.36
N ALA A 64 8.59 3.41 -4.74
CA ALA A 64 9.07 4.34 -5.75
C ALA A 64 10.35 5.05 -5.29
N GLY A 65 10.45 5.43 -4.01
CA GLY A 65 11.69 5.93 -3.41
C GLY A 65 12.80 4.88 -3.40
N ILE A 66 12.51 3.66 -2.92
CA ILE A 66 13.47 2.54 -2.89
C ILE A 66 14.04 2.24 -4.29
N SER A 67 13.24 2.39 -5.34
CA SER A 67 13.71 2.20 -6.73
C SER A 67 14.84 3.16 -7.14
N LEU A 68 14.99 4.29 -6.44
CA LEU A 68 16.07 5.27 -6.61
C LEU A 68 17.31 4.95 -5.74
N GLY A 69 17.23 3.91 -4.90
CA GLY A 69 18.27 3.46 -3.99
C GLY A 69 18.11 3.99 -2.56
N GLY A 70 18.55 3.19 -1.58
CA GLY A 70 18.46 3.51 -0.16
C GLY A 70 17.20 2.97 0.53
N ASN A 71 17.08 3.26 1.83
CA ASN A 71 15.93 2.89 2.65
C ASN A 71 15.11 4.15 2.96
N TYR A 72 13.80 4.05 2.82
CA TYR A 72 12.88 5.17 3.02
C TYR A 72 11.85 4.83 4.08
N ALA A 73 11.43 5.87 4.82
CA ALA A 73 10.29 5.83 5.70
C ALA A 73 9.42 7.06 5.39
N THR A 74 8.11 6.90 5.47
CA THR A 74 7.17 7.99 5.20
C THR A 74 7.30 9.08 6.26
N GLY A 75 7.59 10.31 5.84
CA GLY A 75 7.59 11.47 6.72
C GLY A 75 6.21 12.14 6.83
N GLU A 76 5.54 12.30 5.69
CA GLU A 76 4.18 12.82 5.59
C GLU A 76 3.49 12.21 4.37
N ILE A 77 2.19 11.94 4.48
CA ILE A 77 1.33 11.62 3.35
C ILE A 77 0.07 12.48 3.39
N THR A 78 -0.23 13.14 2.27
CA THR A 78 -1.48 13.88 2.08
C THR A 78 -2.27 13.22 0.96
N VAL A 79 -3.41 12.59 1.31
CA VAL A 79 -4.27 11.88 0.37
C VAL A 79 -5.55 12.68 0.10
N ARG A 80 -5.90 12.84 -1.17
CA ARG A 80 -7.18 13.43 -1.61
C ARG A 80 -7.98 12.42 -2.42
N PHE A 81 -9.07 11.93 -1.83
CA PHE A 81 -10.01 11.04 -2.52
C PHE A 81 -10.91 11.83 -3.46
N LYS A 82 -10.89 11.48 -4.76
CA LYS A 82 -11.68 12.16 -5.80
C LYS A 82 -12.97 11.42 -6.15
N LYS A 83 -12.96 10.10 -6.07
CA LYS A 83 -14.07 9.19 -6.38
C LYS A 83 -14.00 7.99 -5.44
N PRO A 84 -15.14 7.36 -5.10
CA PRO A 84 -15.15 6.11 -4.35
C PRO A 84 -14.47 5.00 -5.17
N VAL A 85 -13.81 4.09 -4.46
CA VAL A 85 -13.35 2.80 -5.01
C VAL A 85 -14.33 1.75 -4.53
N GLU A 86 -14.86 0.96 -5.45
CA GLU A 86 -15.81 -0.11 -5.13
C GLU A 86 -15.06 -1.32 -4.56
N THR A 87 -15.70 -2.04 -3.64
CA THR A 87 -15.23 -3.37 -3.24
C THR A 87 -15.71 -4.44 -4.21
N GLY A 88 -14.91 -5.50 -4.40
CA GLY A 88 -15.21 -6.59 -5.33
C GLY A 88 -14.64 -6.33 -6.72
#